data_AF-A0AAV4LEX8-F1
#
_entry.id   AF-A0AAV4LEX8-F1
#
_cell.length_a   1.000
_cell.length_b   1.000
_cell.length_c   1.000
_cell.angle_alpha   90.00
_cell.angle_beta   90.00
_cell.angle_gamma   90.00
#
_symmetry.space_group_name_H-M   'P 1'
#
loop_
_entity.id
_entity.type
_entity.pdbx_description
1 polymer ?
#
loop_
_entity_poly.entity_id
_entity_poly.type
_entity_poly.pdbx_seq_one_letter_code
_entity_poly.pdbx_strand_id
1 'polypeptide(L)' 'MNHKWLENIRKEKNMTHEAVAVQSKITRHYYTMIENGNRRPSVDVAKRIAAVLGFDWTLFFEQNSNESLQRKV' A
#
# COMPACT_ATOMS: atom_id res chain seq x y z
N MET A 1 -4.51 3.76 -11.89
CA MET A 1 -3.45 2.73 -11.71
C MET A 1 -3.66 2.13 -10.33
N ASN A 2 -3.94 0.82 -10.23
CA ASN A 2 -4.13 0.16 -8.94
C ASN A 2 -2.75 -0.16 -8.31
N HIS A 3 -2.55 0.12 -7.03
CA HIS A 3 -1.34 -0.23 -6.27
C HIS A 3 -1.36 -1.74 -5.97
N LYS A 4 -1.19 -2.57 -7.00
CA LYS A 4 -1.19 -4.04 -6.88
C LYS A 4 -0.20 -4.54 -5.82
N TRP A 5 0.94 -3.86 -5.65
CA TRP A 5 1.93 -4.19 -4.62
C TRP A 5 1.35 -4.07 -3.20
N LEU A 6 0.52 -3.06 -2.94
CA LEU A 6 -0.10 -2.84 -1.63
C LEU A 6 -1.15 -3.91 -1.33
N GLU A 7 -1.92 -4.28 -2.36
CA GLU A 7 -2.88 -5.38 -2.28
C GLU A 7 -2.20 -6.72 -1.97
N ASN A 8 -1.05 -7.00 -2.61
CA ASN A 8 -0.28 -8.22 -2.38
C ASN A 8 0.23 -8.30 -0.94
N ILE A 9 0.89 -7.25 -0.42
CA ILE A 9 1.40 -7.21 0.96
C ILE A 9 0.24 -7.41 1.95
N ARG A 10 -0.90 -6.75 1.71
CA ARG A 10 -2.08 -6.91 2.56
C ARG A 10 -2.59 -8.35 2.56
N LYS A 11 -2.63 -9.01 1.40
CA LYS A 11 -3.04 -10.42 1.26
C LYS A 11 -2.05 -11.37 1.92
N GLU A 12 -0.75 -11.15 1.79
CA GLU A 12 0.30 -11.93 2.46
C GLU A 12 0.15 -11.88 3.98
N LYS A 13 -0.27 -10.74 4.52
CA LYS A 13 -0.58 -10.58 5.95
C LYS A 13 -1.99 -11.05 6.36
N ASN A 14 -2.78 -11.60 5.43
CA ASN A 14 -4.18 -11.99 5.67
C ASN A 14 -5.03 -10.88 6.29
N MET A 15 -4.78 -9.62 5.93
CA MET A 15 -5.49 -8.47 6.47
C MET A 15 -6.63 -8.02 5.56
N THR A 16 -7.76 -7.64 6.17
CA THR A 16 -8.86 -6.98 5.46
C THR A 16 -8.57 -5.49 5.30
N HIS A 17 -9.27 -4.82 4.37
CA HIS A 17 -9.21 -3.35 4.24
C HIS A 17 -9.55 -2.65 5.56
N GLU A 18 -10.55 -3.16 6.28
CA GLU A 18 -10.96 -2.63 7.58
C GLU A 18 -9.84 -2.79 8.61
N ALA A 19 -9.21 -3.97 8.69
CA ALA A 19 -8.15 -4.23 9.65
C ALA A 19 -6.95 -3.29 9.46
N VAL A 20 -6.51 -3.08 8.21
CA VAL A 20 -5.41 -2.14 7.93
C VAL A 20 -5.81 -0.72 8.25
N ALA A 21 -7.04 -0.31 7.92
CA ALA A 21 -7.54 1.03 8.18
C ALA A 21 -7.61 1.34 9.68
N VAL A 22 -8.18 0.43 10.47
CA VAL A 22 -8.27 0.55 11.94
C VAL A 22 -6.88 0.65 12.55
N GLN A 23 -5.95 -0.25 12.18
CA GLN A 23 -4.58 -0.22 12.73
C GLN A 23 -3.79 1.01 12.29
N SER A 24 -4.05 1.51 11.08
CA SER A 24 -3.40 2.72 10.54
C SER A 24 -4.09 4.02 10.96
N LYS A 25 -5.14 3.95 11.80
CA LYS A 25 -5.96 5.09 12.25
C LYS A 25 -6.48 5.94 11.08
N ILE A 26 -7.06 5.28 10.08
CA ILE A 26 -7.70 5.89 8.92
C ILE A 26 -9.06 5.23 8.66
N THR A 27 -9.86 5.81 7.77
CA THR A 27 -11.12 5.17 7.36
C THR A 27 -10.87 4.09 6.31
N ARG A 28 -11.69 3.03 6.31
CA ARG A 28 -11.64 1.97 5.28
C ARG A 28 -11.73 2.54 3.87
N HIS A 29 -12.65 3.47 3.64
CA HIS A 29 -12.82 4.11 2.34
C HIS A 29 -11.55 4.84 1.89
N TYR A 30 -10.88 5.53 2.82
CA TYR A 30 -9.60 6.19 2.53
C TYR A 30 -8.50 5.19 2.16
N TYR A 31 -8.38 4.08 2.89
CA TYR A 31 -7.46 3.00 2.54
C TYR A 31 -7.76 2.42 1.14
N THR A 32 -9.03 2.14 0.83
CA THR A 32 -9.44 1.64 -0.49
C THR A 32 -9.09 2.64 -1.61
N MET A 33 -9.23 3.94 -1.40
CA MET A 33 -8.80 4.95 -2.37
C MET A 33 -7.28 4.94 -2.59
N ILE A 34 -6.50 4.70 -1.54
CA ILE A 34 -5.04 4.57 -1.63
C ILE A 34 -4.66 3.31 -2.41
N GLU A 35 -5.23 2.15 -2.06
CA GLU A 35 -4.97 0.88 -2.76
C GLU A 35 -5.36 0.98 -4.24
N ASN A 36 -6.49 1.61 -4.57
CA ASN A 36 -6.90 1.84 -5.96
C ASN A 36 -6.07 2.91 -6.71
N GLY A 37 -5.15 3.61 -6.02
CA GLY A 37 -4.35 4.70 -6.58
C GLY A 37 -5.13 5.99 -6.88
N ASN A 38 -6.33 6.12 -6.32
CA ASN A 38 -7.16 7.32 -6.44
C ASN A 38 -6.70 8.43 -5.49
N ARG A 39 -5.92 8.08 -4.46
CA ARG A 39 -5.43 9.05 -3.47
C ARG A 39 -4.02 8.73 -3.01
N ARG A 40 -3.21 9.78 -2.85
CA ARG A 40 -1.91 9.68 -2.18
C ARG A 40 -2.09 9.92 -0.67
N PRO A 41 -1.58 9.03 0.19
CA PRO A 41 -1.56 9.27 1.63
C PRO A 41 -0.60 10.43 1.98
N SER A 42 -0.83 11.10 3.11
CA SER A 42 0.20 11.97 3.69
C SER A 42 1.36 11.13 4.23
N VAL A 43 2.53 11.76 4.46
CA VAL A 43 3.70 11.09 5.04
C VAL A 43 3.36 10.37 6.34
N ASP A 44 2.56 10.99 7.21
CA ASP A 44 2.16 10.38 8.48
C ASP A 44 1.28 9.15 8.28
N VAL A 45 0.33 9.20 7.34
CA VAL A 45 -0.51 8.04 6.99
C VAL A 45 0.34 6.94 6.37
N ALA A 46 1.23 7.30 5.43
CA ALA A 46 2.12 6.37 4.77
C ALA A 46 2.96 5.59 5.79
N LYS A 47 3.56 6.29 6.75
CA LYS A 47 4.31 5.68 7.87
C LYS A 47 3.47 4.73 8.70
N ARG A 48 2.22 5.09 9.01
CA ARG A 48 1.31 4.20 9.78
C ARG A 48 0.95 2.94 9.01
N ILE A 49 0.57 3.07 7.73
CA ILE A 49 0.25 1.92 6.89
C ILE A 49 1.47 1.01 6.71
N ALA A 50 2.62 1.62 6.43
CA ALA A 50 3.91 0.95 6.31
C ALA A 50 4.29 0.17 7.58
N ALA A 51 4.08 0.75 8.77
CA ALA A 51 4.32 0.06 10.04
C ALA A 51 3.40 -1.16 10.24
N VAL A 52 2.13 -1.04 9.88
CA VAL A 52 1.15 -2.14 9.97
C VAL A 52 1.47 -3.26 8.98
N LEU A 53 1.71 -2.89 7.73
CA LEU A 53 1.95 -3.82 6.64
C LEU A 53 3.42 -4.24 6.49
N GLY A 54 4.34 -3.66 7.26
CA GLY A 54 5.75 -4.06 7.32
C GLY A 54 6.57 -3.78 6.06
N PHE A 55 6.40 -2.61 5.45
CA PHE A 55 7.18 -2.17 4.28
C PHE A 55 7.70 -0.74 4.49
N ASP A 56 8.52 -0.21 3.58
CA ASP A 56 8.98 1.19 3.66
C ASP A 56 7.92 2.17 3.16
N TRP A 57 7.59 3.19 3.97
CA TRP A 57 6.63 4.22 3.60
C TRP A 57 7.06 5.04 2.38
N THR A 58 8.36 5.11 2.06
CA THR A 58 8.87 5.77 0.85
C THR A 58 8.33 5.12 -0.42
N LEU A 59 7.92 3.85 -0.37
CA LEU A 59 7.36 3.12 -1.51
C LEU A 59 6.07 3.76 -2.05
N PHE A 60 5.34 4.53 -1.23
CA PHE A 60 4.20 5.34 -1.69
C PHE A 60 4.61 6.51 -2.60
N PHE A 61 5.85 6.95 -2.50
CA PHE A 61 6.40 8.13 -3.16
C PHE A 61 7.48 7.78 -4.20
N GLU A 62 7.98 6.54 -4.19
CA GLU A 62 8.82 5.98 -5.25
C GLU A 62 8.00 5.78 -6.52
N GLN A 63 7.75 6.88 -7.24
CA GLN A 63 7.38 6.84 -8.63
C GLN A 63 8.64 6.76 -9.49
N ASN A 64 8.85 5.58 -10.08
CA ASN A 64 9.66 5.27 -11.28
C ASN A 64 10.67 4.15 -11.04
N SER A 65 10.17 2.92 -11.02
CA SER A 65 10.85 1.83 -11.70
C SER A 65 9.75 0.97 -12.32
N ASN A 66 9.40 1.30 -13.57
CA ASN A 66 8.49 0.49 -14.37
C ASN A 66 9.03 -0.94 -14.51
N GLU A 67 8.08 -1.85 -14.66
CA GLU A 67 8.21 -3.30 -14.79
C GLU A 67 9.26 -3.77 -15.82
N SER A 68 9.70 -5.02 -15.62
CA SER A 68 10.24 -5.98 -16.61
C SER A 68 11.74 -6.04 -16.90
N LEU A 69 12.50 -6.78 -16.07
CA LEU A 69 13.61 -7.69 -16.44
C LEU A 69 13.77 -8.63 -15.21
N GLN A 70 13.41 -9.92 -15.21
CA GLN A 70 13.84 -10.96 -16.13
C GLN A 70 12.75 -12.03 -16.30
N ARG A 71 12.29 -12.22 -17.54
CA ARG A 71 11.83 -13.53 -18.01
C ARG A 71 13.07 -14.41 -18.24
N LYS A 72 12.95 -15.66 -17.79
CA LYS A 72 13.60 -16.88 -18.31
C LYS A 72 15.13 -16.89 -18.43
N VAL A 73 15.75 -17.72 -17.60
CA VAL A 73 16.58 -18.82 -18.13
C VAL A 73 16.09 -20.11 -17.47
#